data_AF-A0A6A4N293-F1
#
_entry.id   AF-A0A6A4N293-F1
#
_cell.length_a   1.000
_cell.length_b   1.000
_cell.length_c   1.000
_cell.angle_alpha   90.00
_cell.angle_beta   90.00
_cell.angle_gamma   90.00
#
_symmetry.space_group_name_H-M   'P 1'
#
loop_
_entity.id
_entity.type
_entity.pdbx_description
1 polymer ?
#
loop_
_entity_poly.entity_id
_entity_poly.type
_entity_poly.pdbx_seq_one_letter_code
_entity_poly.pdbx_strand_id
1 'polypeptide(L)'
;MYTSIDSCHDLDENDDVPFLHPSQPPCSQGHRSSFNLETHDGGSICLHCFSNLISNPLSPTLHVSYALSQLSRSLSHSSFLQSLFTFHPHFLVSPLLSALSCFDDEPIAVQVVDLVRILSHSAPNDSVSHEFLDRVSALISSAHLAWSSRQLHMVYIYI
;
A
#
# COMPACT_ATOMS: atom_id res chain seq x y z
N MET A 1 -29.69 -64.29 -22.63
CA MET A 1 -28.28 -64.74 -22.57
C MET A 1 -27.45 -63.56 -22.12
N TYR A 2 -26.69 -63.75 -21.05
CA TYR A 2 -25.78 -62.79 -20.41
C TYR A 2 -24.63 -62.40 -21.34
N THR A 3 -24.18 -61.15 -21.24
CA THR A 3 -22.78 -60.80 -20.97
C THR A 3 -22.75 -59.38 -20.41
N SER A 4 -22.16 -59.24 -19.23
CA SER A 4 -21.90 -58.00 -18.51
C SER A 4 -20.38 -57.82 -18.37
N ILE A 5 -19.97 -56.59 -18.04
CA ILE A 5 -18.73 -56.18 -17.32
C ILE A 5 -17.50 -56.02 -18.26
N ASP A 6 -16.68 -54.94 -18.29
CA ASP A 6 -16.29 -53.97 -17.25
C ASP A 6 -15.65 -52.67 -17.83
N SER A 7 -15.68 -51.59 -17.03
CA SER A 7 -14.62 -50.57 -16.78
C SER A 7 -14.10 -49.65 -17.92
N CYS A 8 -13.65 -48.41 -17.72
CA CYS A 8 -13.52 -47.45 -16.61
C CYS A 8 -13.01 -46.11 -17.21
N HIS A 9 -12.97 -45.07 -16.38
CA HIS A 9 -12.13 -43.86 -16.46
C HIS A 9 -12.69 -42.58 -17.11
N ASP A 10 -13.06 -41.70 -16.19
CA ASP A 10 -12.98 -40.25 -16.17
C ASP A 10 -11.94 -39.62 -17.12
N LEU A 11 -12.38 -38.63 -17.89
CA LEU A 11 -11.54 -37.52 -18.29
C LEU A 11 -12.22 -36.22 -17.88
N ASP A 12 -11.74 -35.75 -16.75
CA ASP A 12 -11.71 -34.41 -16.22
C ASP A 12 -11.31 -33.40 -17.32
N GLU A 13 -12.28 -32.74 -17.95
CA GLU A 13 -12.04 -31.47 -18.65
C GLU A 13 -12.00 -30.36 -17.60
N ASN A 14 -10.90 -30.35 -16.84
CA ASN A 14 -10.48 -29.20 -16.08
C ASN A 14 -10.00 -28.14 -17.09
N ASP A 15 -10.96 -27.40 -17.64
CA ASP A 15 -10.72 -26.10 -18.27
C ASP A 15 -10.25 -25.13 -17.18
N ASP A 16 -8.98 -25.26 -16.79
CA ASP A 16 -8.21 -24.24 -16.11
C ASP A 16 -8.04 -23.07 -17.09
N VAL A 17 -9.12 -22.32 -17.32
CA VAL A 17 -9.05 -21.00 -17.92
C VAL A 17 -8.42 -20.12 -16.84
N PRO A 18 -7.18 -19.62 -17.02
CA PRO A 18 -6.66 -18.65 -16.08
C PRO A 18 -7.62 -17.47 -16.16
N PHE A 19 -8.30 -17.17 -15.06
CA PHE A 19 -9.08 -15.94 -14.90
C PHE A 19 -8.11 -14.77 -15.05
N LEU A 20 -7.78 -14.41 -16.29
CA LEU A 20 -7.15 -13.17 -16.65
C LEU A 20 -8.19 -12.11 -16.36
N HIS A 21 -8.17 -11.61 -15.12
CA HIS A 21 -8.89 -10.39 -14.78
C HIS A 21 -8.55 -9.36 -15.86
N PRO A 22 -9.54 -8.84 -16.60
CA PRO A 22 -9.28 -7.88 -17.67
C PRO A 22 -8.46 -6.76 -17.06
N SER A 23 -7.28 -6.51 -17.64
CA SER A 23 -6.36 -5.49 -17.15
C SER A 23 -7.14 -4.18 -17.05
N GLN A 24 -7.33 -3.69 -15.83
CA GLN A 24 -8.01 -2.42 -15.62
C GLN A 24 -7.32 -1.34 -16.47
N PRO A 25 -8.08 -0.44 -17.11
CA PRO A 25 -7.50 0.60 -17.94
C PRO A 25 -6.48 1.40 -17.11
N PRO A 26 -5.37 1.86 -17.72
CA PRO A 26 -4.40 2.67 -17.00
C PRO A 26 -5.07 3.92 -16.42
N CYS A 27 -4.53 4.45 -15.32
CA CYS A 27 -5.05 5.69 -14.76
C CYS A 27 -4.86 6.85 -15.75
N SER A 28 -5.45 8.02 -15.47
CA SER A 28 -5.34 9.21 -16.34
C SER A 28 -3.91 9.70 -16.57
N GLN A 29 -2.94 9.25 -15.78
CA GLN A 29 -1.50 9.53 -15.92
C GLN A 29 -0.72 8.39 -16.61
N GLY A 30 -1.41 7.36 -17.11
CA GLY A 30 -0.79 6.24 -17.82
C GLY A 30 -0.20 5.14 -16.92
N HIS A 31 -0.37 5.21 -15.61
CA HIS A 31 0.13 4.17 -14.70
C HIS A 31 -0.74 2.91 -14.76
N ARG A 32 -0.11 1.75 -14.52
CA ARG A 32 -0.81 0.48 -14.40
C ARG A 32 -1.74 0.49 -13.18
N SER A 33 -2.99 0.13 -13.40
CA SER A 33 -4.07 0.11 -12.42
C SER A 33 -4.10 -1.15 -11.54
N SER A 34 -3.01 -1.90 -11.46
CA SER A 34 -2.97 -3.17 -10.72
C SER A 34 -3.20 -3.01 -9.21
N PHE A 35 -3.04 -1.80 -8.68
CA PHE A 35 -3.40 -1.44 -7.31
C PHE A 35 -4.06 -0.07 -7.27
N ASN A 36 -5.38 -0.10 -7.14
CA ASN A 36 -6.20 1.08 -7.02
C ASN A 36 -6.80 1.14 -5.62
N LEU A 37 -6.64 2.29 -4.96
CA LEU A 37 -7.40 2.63 -3.77
C LEU A 37 -8.76 3.11 -4.22
N GLU A 38 -9.82 2.40 -3.85
CA GLU A 38 -11.18 2.86 -4.05
C GLU A 38 -11.44 4.03 -3.10
N THR A 39 -11.93 5.13 -3.64
CA THR A 39 -12.30 6.29 -2.83
C THR A 39 -13.76 6.15 -2.41
N HIS A 40 -14.07 6.66 -1.21
CA HIS A 40 -15.44 6.68 -0.70
C HIS A 40 -16.45 7.34 -1.64
N ASP A 41 -16.01 8.34 -2.41
CA ASP A 41 -16.87 9.12 -3.30
C ASP A 41 -17.04 8.45 -4.68
N GLY A 42 -16.71 7.16 -4.81
CA GLY A 42 -16.92 6.37 -6.03
C GLY A 42 -15.84 6.53 -7.09
N GLY A 43 -14.66 7.04 -6.72
CA GLY A 43 -13.49 7.16 -7.59
C GLY A 43 -12.43 6.13 -7.26
N SER A 44 -11.29 6.20 -7.96
CA SER A 44 -10.12 5.40 -7.63
C SER A 44 -8.82 6.19 -7.86
N ILE A 45 -7.81 5.88 -7.04
CA ILE A 45 -6.47 6.42 -7.19
C ILE A 45 -5.47 5.26 -7.22
N CYS A 46 -4.65 5.17 -8.26
CA CYS A 46 -3.62 4.14 -8.32
C CYS A 46 -2.51 4.42 -7.30
N LEU A 47 -1.86 3.37 -6.80
CA LEU A 47 -0.79 3.50 -5.79
C LEU A 47 0.37 4.41 -6.21
N HIS A 48 0.65 4.52 -7.51
CA HIS A 48 1.68 5.42 -8.01
C HIS A 48 1.25 6.90 -7.92
N CYS A 49 -0.01 7.20 -8.29
CA CYS A 49 -0.57 8.55 -8.11
C CYS A 49 -0.70 8.91 -6.62
N PHE A 50 -1.08 7.94 -5.78
CA PHE A 50 -1.07 8.10 -4.33
C PHE A 50 0.33 8.47 -3.81
N SER A 51 1.35 7.69 -4.21
CA SER A 51 2.75 7.94 -3.84
C SER A 51 3.19 9.36 -4.21
N ASN A 52 2.90 9.79 -5.44
CA ASN A 52 3.23 11.14 -5.90
C ASN A 52 2.49 12.22 -5.12
N LEU A 53 1.22 11.99 -4.78
CA LEU A 53 0.42 12.94 -4.00
C LEU A 53 1.02 13.15 -2.60
N ILE A 54 1.35 12.06 -1.90
CA ILE A 54 1.84 12.13 -0.51
C ILE A 54 3.35 12.42 -0.38
N SER A 55 4.10 12.35 -1.49
CA SER A 55 5.54 12.64 -1.50
C SER A 55 5.86 14.03 -2.09
N ASN A 56 4.84 14.83 -2.40
CA ASN A 56 5.01 16.16 -2.98
C ASN A 56 4.69 17.25 -1.94
N PRO A 57 5.67 18.08 -1.52
CA PRO A 57 5.45 19.14 -0.52
C PRO A 57 4.50 20.24 -1.00
N LEU A 58 4.21 20.33 -2.30
CA LEU A 58 3.24 21.27 -2.86
C LEU A 58 1.81 20.73 -2.89
N SER A 59 1.59 19.46 -2.51
CA SER A 59 0.27 18.88 -2.46
C SER A 59 -0.58 19.50 -1.35
N PRO A 60 -1.86 19.84 -1.61
CA PRO A 60 -2.76 20.30 -0.55
C PRO A 60 -2.92 19.25 0.55
N THR A 61 -2.72 19.65 1.81
CA THR A 61 -2.79 18.75 2.99
C THR A 61 -4.13 18.04 3.11
N LEU A 62 -5.23 18.71 2.72
CA LEU A 62 -6.57 18.10 2.65
C LEU A 62 -6.61 16.86 1.76
N HIS A 63 -5.99 16.92 0.57
CA HIS A 63 -5.96 15.79 -0.36
C HIS A 63 -5.04 14.68 0.14
N VAL A 64 -3.92 15.04 0.77
CA VAL A 64 -2.99 14.09 1.38
C VAL A 64 -3.67 13.32 2.50
N SER A 65 -4.32 14.02 3.45
CA SER A 65 -5.06 13.39 4.54
C SER A 65 -6.21 12.52 4.03
N TYR A 66 -6.97 12.99 3.04
CA TYR A 66 -8.02 12.19 2.44
C TYR A 66 -7.46 10.91 1.80
N ALA A 67 -6.35 11.00 1.07
CA ALA A 67 -5.71 9.85 0.45
C ALA A 67 -5.17 8.84 1.47
N LEU A 68 -4.52 9.30 2.55
CA LEU A 68 -4.08 8.45 3.66
C LEU A 68 -5.26 7.72 4.31
N SER A 69 -6.39 8.42 4.48
CA SER A 69 -7.63 7.82 4.98
C SER A 69 -8.19 6.75 4.02
N GLN A 70 -8.13 6.97 2.69
CA GLN A 70 -8.53 5.94 1.72
C GLN A 70 -7.59 4.73 1.73
N LEU A 71 -6.29 4.93 1.94
CA LEU A 71 -5.33 3.83 2.10
C LEU A 71 -5.64 3.02 3.36
N SER A 72 -5.88 3.68 4.50
CA SER A 72 -6.22 3.01 5.76
C SER A 72 -7.44 2.10 5.60
N ARG A 73 -8.48 2.59 4.93
CA ARG A 73 -9.66 1.80 4.57
C ARG A 73 -9.31 0.64 3.64
N SER A 74 -8.51 0.88 2.61
CA SER A 74 -8.10 -0.17 1.66
C SER A 74 -7.34 -1.29 2.35
N LEU A 75 -6.48 -0.97 3.33
CA LEU A 75 -5.74 -1.95 4.14
C LEU A 75 -6.64 -2.77 5.07
N SER A 76 -7.84 -2.29 5.41
CA SER A 76 -8.81 -3.10 6.16
C SER A 76 -9.40 -4.26 5.34
N HIS A 77 -9.26 -4.22 4.00
CA HIS A 77 -9.69 -5.29 3.12
C HIS A 77 -8.56 -6.30 2.91
N SER A 78 -8.78 -7.55 3.32
CA SER A 78 -7.77 -8.61 3.29
C SER A 78 -7.22 -8.91 1.88
N SER A 79 -8.06 -8.82 0.84
CA SER A 79 -7.66 -9.07 -0.55
C SER A 79 -6.67 -8.03 -1.08
N PHE A 80 -6.92 -6.75 -0.78
CA PHE A 80 -6.02 -5.66 -1.14
C PHE A 80 -4.68 -5.81 -0.43
N LEU A 81 -4.73 -6.05 0.88
CA LEU A 81 -3.54 -6.20 1.72
C LEU A 81 -2.70 -7.41 1.31
N GLN A 82 -3.31 -8.56 1.05
CA GLN A 82 -2.62 -9.76 0.57
C GLN A 82 -1.94 -9.51 -0.79
N SER A 83 -2.64 -8.86 -1.71
CA SER A 83 -2.10 -8.50 -3.02
C SER A 83 -0.92 -7.54 -2.86
N LEU A 84 -1.04 -6.54 -1.98
CA LEU A 84 0.03 -5.57 -1.70
C LEU A 84 1.28 -6.28 -1.20
N PHE A 85 1.18 -7.18 -0.23
CA PHE A 85 2.34 -7.90 0.30
C PHE A 85 2.92 -8.93 -0.67
N THR A 86 2.09 -9.53 -1.52
CA THR A 86 2.54 -10.53 -2.50
C THR A 86 3.38 -9.87 -3.61
N PHE A 87 2.95 -8.71 -4.10
CA PHE A 87 3.58 -8.08 -5.26
C PHE A 87 4.50 -6.91 -4.91
N HIS A 88 4.19 -6.17 -3.84
CA HIS A 88 4.80 -4.87 -3.52
C HIS A 88 4.97 -4.60 -2.00
N PRO A 89 5.58 -5.53 -1.23
CA PRO A 89 5.62 -5.44 0.24
C PRO A 89 6.27 -4.16 0.78
N HIS A 90 7.27 -3.61 0.09
CA HIS A 90 8.03 -2.44 0.52
C HIS A 90 7.62 -1.13 -0.17
N PHE A 91 6.64 -1.17 -1.08
CA PHE A 91 6.31 -0.02 -1.94
C PHE A 91 5.90 1.23 -1.14
N LEU A 92 5.14 1.05 -0.06
CA LEU A 92 4.61 2.16 0.73
C LEU A 92 5.62 2.77 1.71
N VAL A 93 6.75 2.12 1.98
CA VAL A 93 7.74 2.61 2.96
C VAL A 93 8.29 3.97 2.55
N SER A 94 8.75 4.11 1.30
CA SER A 94 9.32 5.36 0.80
C SER A 94 8.33 6.53 0.75
N PRO A 95 7.09 6.39 0.20
CA PRO A 95 6.17 7.52 0.14
C PRO A 95 5.60 7.90 1.51
N LEU A 96 5.41 6.96 2.44
CA LEU A 96 5.01 7.28 3.81
C LEU A 96 6.11 8.06 4.54
N LEU A 97 7.37 7.66 4.38
CA LEU A 97 8.50 8.42 4.93
C LEU A 97 8.63 9.81 4.31
N SER A 98 8.34 9.93 3.01
CA SER A 98 8.32 11.21 2.30
C SER A 98 7.19 12.11 2.78
N ALA A 99 6.03 11.56 3.15
CA ALA A 99 4.95 12.34 3.73
C ALA A 99 5.35 12.97 5.08
N LEU A 100 6.07 12.23 5.94
CA LEU A 100 6.61 12.77 7.19
C LEU A 100 7.61 13.92 6.96
N SER A 101 8.38 13.86 5.87
CA SER A 101 9.35 14.91 5.54
C SER A 101 8.71 16.12 4.86
N CYS A 102 7.71 15.91 4.00
CA CYS A 102 7.10 16.95 3.18
C CYS A 102 6.11 17.82 3.94
N PHE A 103 5.44 17.29 4.97
CA PHE A 103 4.37 17.98 5.67
C PHE A 103 4.70 18.20 7.15
N ASP A 104 4.62 19.45 7.60
CA ASP A 104 4.67 19.83 9.02
C ASP A 104 3.23 19.90 9.60
N ASP A 105 2.52 18.78 9.52
CA ASP A 105 1.11 18.65 9.91
C ASP A 105 0.92 17.43 10.83
N GLU A 106 0.48 17.68 12.05
CA GLU A 106 0.35 16.66 13.11
C GLU A 106 -0.69 15.58 12.78
N PRO A 107 -1.92 15.92 12.36
CA PRO A 107 -2.87 14.94 11.86
C PRO A 107 -2.34 14.04 10.74
N ILE A 108 -1.54 14.58 9.81
CA ILE A 108 -0.93 13.77 8.73
C ILE A 108 0.11 12.81 9.31
N ALA A 109 0.97 13.25 10.21
CA ALA A 109 1.98 12.37 10.80
C ALA A 109 1.35 11.23 11.61
N VAL A 110 0.29 11.51 12.37
CA VAL A 110 -0.49 10.47 13.09
C VAL A 110 -1.04 9.45 12.11
N GLN A 111 -1.68 9.89 11.02
CA GLN A 111 -2.20 8.99 9.98
C GLN A 111 -1.09 8.12 9.36
N VAL A 112 0.08 8.70 9.07
CA VAL A 112 1.21 7.96 8.49
C VAL A 112 1.72 6.90 9.46
N VAL A 113 1.89 7.24 10.75
CA VAL A 113 2.35 6.30 11.76
C VAL A 113 1.35 5.17 11.97
N ASP A 114 0.05 5.48 12.03
CA ASP A 114 -1.00 4.48 12.15
C ASP A 114 -0.99 3.51 10.95
N LEU A 115 -0.78 4.02 9.74
CA LEU A 115 -0.63 3.20 8.54
C LEU A 115 0.61 2.29 8.60
N VAL A 116 1.76 2.83 9.02
CA VAL A 116 2.97 2.02 9.21
C VAL A 116 2.72 0.94 10.25
N ARG A 117 2.00 1.25 11.34
CA ARG A 117 1.61 0.27 12.35
C ARG A 117 0.75 -0.83 11.73
N ILE A 118 -0.29 -0.48 10.98
CA ILE A 118 -1.16 -1.45 10.29
C ILE A 118 -0.34 -2.35 9.36
N LEU A 119 0.53 -1.76 8.53
CA LEU A 119 1.39 -2.50 7.60
C LEU A 119 2.34 -3.45 8.34
N SER A 120 2.94 -2.98 9.43
CA SER A 120 3.87 -3.77 10.24
C SER A 120 3.18 -4.98 10.90
N HIS A 121 1.97 -4.79 11.46
CA HIS A 121 1.22 -5.88 12.09
C HIS A 121 0.66 -6.89 11.08
N SER A 122 0.45 -6.46 9.84
CA SER A 122 -0.19 -7.27 8.81
C SER A 122 0.80 -7.94 7.85
N ALA A 123 2.07 -7.51 7.87
CA ALA A 123 3.11 -8.08 7.03
C ALA A 123 3.41 -9.53 7.45
N PRO A 124 3.75 -10.42 6.50
CA PRO A 124 4.12 -11.81 6.82
C PRO A 124 5.38 -11.95 7.68
N ASN A 125 6.20 -10.89 7.73
CA ASN A 125 7.43 -10.79 8.51
C ASN A 125 7.68 -9.33 8.91
N ASP A 126 8.63 -9.11 9.83
CA ASP A 126 8.99 -7.76 10.31
C ASP A 126 9.81 -6.92 9.30
N SER A 127 9.83 -7.29 8.02
CA SER A 127 10.69 -6.63 7.03
C SER A 127 10.29 -5.18 6.74
N VAL A 128 8.99 -4.89 6.75
CA VAL A 128 8.46 -3.54 6.48
C VAL A 128 8.71 -2.60 7.65
N SER A 129 8.50 -3.05 8.88
CA SER A 129 8.82 -2.28 10.08
C SER A 129 10.31 -2.02 10.19
N HIS A 130 11.13 -3.05 9.97
CA HIS A 130 12.59 -2.92 10.01
C HIS A 130 13.10 -1.92 8.96
N GLU A 131 12.64 -2.00 7.72
CA GLU A 131 13.06 -1.05 6.69
C GLU A 131 12.61 0.39 7.02
N PHE A 132 11.37 0.56 7.50
CA PHE A 132 10.88 1.88 7.87
C PHE A 132 11.72 2.48 9.00
N LEU A 133 11.99 1.72 10.06
CA LEU A 133 12.82 2.14 11.19
C LEU A 133 14.27 2.41 10.78
N ASP A 134 14.86 1.56 9.92
CA ASP A 134 16.21 1.77 9.39
C ASP A 134 16.30 3.08 8.63
N ARG A 135 15.33 3.38 7.76
CA ARG A 135 15.32 4.62 6.99
C ARG A 135 15.09 5.85 7.87
N VAL A 136 14.19 5.78 8.86
CA VAL A 136 14.00 6.86 9.85
C VAL A 136 15.28 7.08 10.65
N SER A 137 15.91 6.01 11.14
CA SER A 137 17.17 6.06 11.88
C SER A 137 18.30 6.67 11.07
N ALA A 138 18.44 6.26 9.80
CA ALA A 138 19.41 6.82 8.88
C ALA A 138 19.16 8.32 8.64
N LEU A 139 17.91 8.75 8.46
CA LEU A 139 17.57 10.16 8.29
C LEU A 139 17.94 10.99 9.52
N ILE A 140 17.56 10.55 10.71
CA ILE A 140 17.88 11.24 11.97
C ILE A 140 19.40 11.32 12.16
N SER A 141 20.12 10.24 11.86
CA SER A 141 21.57 10.14 12.03
C SER A 141 22.36 10.94 10.99
N SER A 142 21.79 11.19 9.80
CA SER A 142 22.53 11.74 8.66
C SER A 142 22.89 13.22 8.75
N ALA A 143 22.47 13.95 9.79
CA ALA A 143 22.60 15.43 9.89
C ALA A 143 22.05 16.21 8.67
N HIS A 144 21.46 15.52 7.70
CA HIS A 144 20.89 16.04 6.46
C HIS A 144 19.46 16.54 6.72
N LEU A 145 19.30 17.26 7.83
CA LEU A 145 18.02 17.62 8.41
C LEU A 145 17.30 18.64 7.53
N ALA A 146 16.58 18.13 6.54
CA ALA A 146 15.47 18.85 5.92
C ALA A 146 14.24 18.92 6.86
N TRP A 147 14.27 18.19 8.00
CA TRP A 147 13.16 18.15 8.94
C TRP A 147 13.26 19.30 9.95
N SER A 148 12.13 19.96 10.16
CA SER A 148 12.00 20.98 11.21
C SER A 148 12.13 20.34 12.59
N SER A 149 12.44 21.14 13.61
CA SER A 149 12.44 20.68 15.01
C SER A 149 11.08 20.10 15.42
N ARG A 150 9.99 20.56 14.80
CA ARG A 150 8.63 20.07 15.05
C ARG A 150 8.43 18.68 14.42
N GLN A 151 8.86 18.47 13.18
CA GLN A 151 8.79 17.16 12.52
C GLN A 151 9.61 16.10 13.26
N LEU A 152 10.82 16.45 13.72
CA LEU A 152 11.62 15.57 14.58
C LEU A 152 10.91 15.21 15.89
N HIS A 153 10.31 16.22 16.55
CA HIS A 153 9.57 16.00 17.79
C HIS A 153 8.36 15.08 17.58
N MET A 154 7.64 15.27 16.46
CA MET A 154 6.51 14.42 16.10
C MET A 154 6.95 12.99 15.86
N VAL A 155 8.00 12.77 15.06
CA VAL A 155 8.52 11.43 14.83
C VAL A 155 8.97 10.76 16.13
N TYR A 156 9.65 11.48 17.02
CA TYR A 156 10.04 10.95 18.33
C TYR A 156 8.85 10.57 19.22
N ILE A 157 7.71 11.27 19.12
CA ILE A 157 6.52 10.97 19.92
C ILE A 157 5.75 9.77 19.36
N TYR A 158 5.68 9.64 18.03
CA TYR A 158 4.77 8.69 17.39
C TYR A 158 5.43 7.40 16.90
N ILE A 159 6.75 7.37 16.66
CA ILE A 159 7.52 6.16 16.29
C ILE A 159 8.14 5.53 17.53
#